data_AF-A0A2D7D600-F1
#
_entry.id   AF-A0A2D7D600-F1
#
_cell.length_a   1.000
_cell.length_b   1.000
_cell.length_c   1.000
_cell.angle_alpha   90.00
_cell.angle_beta   90.00
_cell.angle_gamma   90.00
#
_symmetry.space_group_name_H-M   'P 1'
#
loop_
_entity.id
_entity.type
_entity.pdbx_description
1 polymer ?
#
loop_
_entity_poly.entity_id
_entity_poly.type
_entity_poly.pdbx_seq_one_letter_code
_entity_poly.pdbx_strand_id
1 'polypeptide(L)'
;MLTCKQVSKALAENRYYELSWRKRVALFTHIRLCKVCGKANQFIVDLQTGVQKYLKREEEEHFTEVTLTDEERQRIREKITSSK
;
A
#
# COMPACT_ATOMS: atom_id res chain seq x y z
N MET A 1 -10.82 -22.40 -14.34
CA MET A 1 -10.73 -21.87 -12.96
C MET A 1 -9.28 -21.58 -12.64
N LEU A 2 -8.96 -20.42 -12.07
CA LEU A 2 -7.65 -20.20 -11.46
C LEU A 2 -7.54 -21.03 -10.18
N THR A 3 -6.37 -21.60 -9.92
CA THR A 3 -6.07 -22.24 -8.63
C THR A 3 -5.60 -21.19 -7.62
N CYS A 4 -5.78 -21.47 -6.33
CA CYS A 4 -5.24 -20.63 -5.27
C CYS A 4 -3.73 -20.37 -5.42
N LYS A 5 -2.96 -21.40 -5.82
CA LYS A 5 -1.51 -21.27 -6.09
C LYS A 5 -1.23 -20.29 -7.23
N GLN A 6 -2.01 -20.34 -8.31
CA GLN A 6 -1.87 -19.41 -9.43
C GLN A 6 -2.21 -17.97 -9.03
N VAL A 7 -3.23 -17.78 -8.20
CA VAL A 7 -3.60 -16.45 -7.68
C VAL A 7 -2.49 -15.87 -6.82
N SER A 8 -2.00 -16.61 -5.82
CA SER A 8 -0.94 -16.14 -4.94
C SER A 8 0.38 -15.92 -5.68
N LYS A 9 0.74 -16.80 -6.62
CA LYS A 9 1.92 -16.61 -7.49
C LYS A 9 1.78 -15.34 -8.33
N ALA A 10 0.62 -15.12 -8.95
CA ALA A 10 0.39 -13.93 -9.77
C ALA A 10 0.51 -12.62 -8.97
N LEU A 11 0.00 -12.58 -7.73
CA LEU A 11 0.11 -11.42 -6.85
C LEU A 11 1.52 -11.23 -6.25
N ALA A 12 2.31 -12.29 -6.12
CA ALA A 12 3.68 -12.22 -5.64
C ALA A 12 4.64 -11.72 -6.73
N GLU A 13 4.44 -12.15 -7.98
CA GLU A 13 5.31 -11.83 -9.11
C GLU A 13 4.91 -10.53 -9.82
N ASN A 14 3.67 -10.06 -9.64
CA ASN A 14 3.15 -8.90 -10.35
C ASN A 14 2.34 -8.02 -9.41
N ARG A 15 2.36 -6.71 -9.65
CA ARG A 15 1.44 -5.78 -9.00
C ARG A 15 0.06 -5.93 -9.61
N TYR A 16 -0.96 -6.02 -8.77
CA TYR A 16 -2.35 -6.19 -9.19
C TYR A 16 -2.79 -5.13 -10.21
N TYR A 17 -2.37 -3.88 -10.00
CA TYR A 17 -2.68 -2.74 -10.87
C TYR A 17 -1.84 -2.66 -12.16
N GLU A 18 -0.93 -3.60 -12.41
CA GLU A 18 -0.17 -3.73 -13.67
C GLU A 18 -0.71 -4.90 -14.52
N LEU A 19 -1.49 -5.80 -13.93
CA LEU A 19 -2.13 -6.89 -14.66
C LEU A 19 -3.12 -6.38 -15.71
N SER A 20 -3.27 -7.10 -16.82
CA SER A 20 -4.30 -6.82 -17.81
C SER A 20 -5.71 -6.94 -17.21
N TRP A 21 -6.66 -6.19 -17.74
CA TRP A 21 -8.04 -6.14 -17.24
C TRP A 21 -8.66 -7.54 -17.06
N ARG A 22 -8.49 -8.41 -18.06
CA ARG A 22 -8.99 -9.79 -18.03
C ARG A 22 -8.40 -10.59 -16.86
N LYS A 23 -7.10 -10.44 -16.60
CA LYS A 23 -6.41 -11.13 -15.50
C LYS A 23 -6.89 -10.60 -14.14
N ARG A 24 -7.11 -9.29 -14.00
CA ARG A 24 -7.65 -8.70 -12.77
C ARG A 24 -9.03 -9.26 -12.43
N VAL A 25 -9.95 -9.27 -13.40
CA VAL A 25 -11.31 -9.80 -13.20
C VAL A 25 -11.27 -11.28 -12.80
N ALA A 26 -10.41 -12.08 -13.43
CA ALA A 26 -10.27 -13.49 -13.09
C ALA A 26 -9.72 -13.70 -11.67
N LEU A 27 -8.67 -12.96 -11.28
CA LEU A 27 -8.14 -13.00 -9.92
C LEU A 27 -9.18 -12.55 -8.90
N PHE A 28 -9.81 -11.40 -9.13
CA PHE A 28 -10.78 -10.81 -8.21
C PHE A 28 -11.96 -11.75 -7.99
N THR A 29 -12.48 -12.37 -9.05
CA THR A 29 -13.54 -13.40 -8.97
C THR A 29 -13.11 -14.57 -8.10
N HIS A 30 -11.89 -15.09 -8.27
CA HIS A 30 -11.40 -16.19 -7.45
C HIS A 30 -11.25 -15.79 -5.98
N ILE A 31 -10.64 -14.63 -5.71
CA ILE A 31 -10.44 -14.12 -4.34
C ILE A 31 -11.79 -13.95 -3.65
N ARG A 32 -12.80 -13.39 -4.32
CA ARG A 32 -14.13 -13.15 -3.74
C ARG A 32 -14.90 -14.44 -3.43
N LEU A 33 -14.73 -15.48 -4.24
CA LEU A 33 -15.49 -16.74 -4.11
C LEU A 33 -14.77 -17.81 -3.29
N CYS A 34 -13.44 -17.76 -3.19
CA CYS A 34 -12.65 -18.77 -2.52
C CYS A 34 -12.55 -18.52 -1.01
N LYS A 35 -13.09 -19.45 -0.21
CA LYS A 35 -13.07 -19.39 1.26
C LYS A 35 -11.67 -19.41 1.88
N VAL A 36 -10.69 -19.98 1.18
CA VAL A 36 -9.29 -20.06 1.64
C VAL A 36 -8.53 -18.80 1.27
N CYS A 37 -8.63 -18.43 -0.01
CA CYS A 37 -7.75 -17.45 -0.63
C CYS A 37 -8.27 -16.02 -0.51
N GLY A 38 -9.54 -15.84 -0.14
CA GLY A 38 -10.20 -14.54 -0.08
C GLY A 38 -9.51 -13.55 0.84
N LYS A 39 -9.46 -13.82 2.15
CA LYS A 39 -8.94 -12.84 3.12
C LYS A 39 -7.47 -12.48 2.85
N ALA A 40 -6.59 -13.48 2.68
CA ALA A 40 -5.16 -13.25 2.52
C ALA A 40 -4.82 -12.51 1.22
N ASN A 41 -5.34 -12.95 0.07
CA ASN A 41 -5.03 -12.30 -1.20
C ASN A 41 -5.75 -10.96 -1.37
N GLN A 42 -6.91 -10.77 -0.73
CA GLN A 42 -7.56 -9.45 -0.69
C GLN A 42 -6.66 -8.43 0.01
N PHE A 43 -6.05 -8.79 1.15
CA PHE A 43 -5.09 -7.90 1.82
C PHE A 43 -3.91 -7.51 0.93
N ILE A 44 -3.37 -8.46 0.15
CA ILE A 44 -2.26 -8.17 -0.78
C ILE A 44 -2.72 -7.18 -1.85
N VAL A 45 -3.91 -7.37 -2.42
CA VAL A 45 -4.49 -6.46 -3.41
C VAL A 45 -4.70 -5.06 -2.82
N ASP A 46 -5.24 -4.98 -1.61
CA ASP A 46 -5.50 -3.72 -0.92
C ASP A 46 -4.19 -2.98 -0.61
N LEU A 47 -3.17 -3.70 -0.14
CA LEU A 47 -1.84 -3.17 0.12
C LEU A 47 -1.20 -2.60 -1.15
N GLN A 48 -1.15 -3.40 -2.23
CA GLN A 48 -0.59 -2.95 -3.51
C GLN A 48 -1.33 -1.72 -4.05
N THR A 49 -2.65 -1.69 -3.90
CA THR A 49 -3.48 -0.55 -4.31
C THR A 49 -3.20 0.68 -3.44
N GLY A 50 -3.00 0.50 -2.13
CA GLY A 50 -2.63 1.56 -1.19
C GLY A 50 -1.29 2.19 -1.55
N VAL A 51 -0.27 1.36 -1.80
CA VAL A 51 1.05 1.81 -2.26
C VAL A 51 0.94 2.59 -3.57
N GLN A 52 0.15 2.10 -4.53
CA GLN A 52 -0.05 2.81 -5.80
C GLN A 52 -0.65 4.20 -5.59
N LYS A 53 -1.67 4.31 -4.72
CA LYS A 53 -2.31 5.60 -4.41
C LYS A 53 -1.34 6.54 -3.70
N TYR A 54 -0.54 6.02 -2.78
CA TYR A 54 0.49 6.80 -2.11
C TYR A 54 1.51 7.37 -3.10
N LEU A 55 2.06 6.54 -3.99
CA LEU A 55 3.02 6.98 -5.00
C LEU A 55 2.42 8.03 -5.96
N LYS A 56 1.18 7.82 -6.42
CA LYS A 56 0.49 8.84 -7.24
C LYS A 56 0.30 10.15 -6.49
N ARG A 57 -0.04 10.08 -5.20
CA ARG A 57 -0.16 11.27 -4.36
C ARG A 57 1.18 11.97 -4.19
N GLU A 58 2.27 11.24 -4.08
CA GLU A 58 3.64 11.79 -4.02
C GLU A 58 4.10 12.42 -5.34
N GLU A 59 3.65 11.89 -6.48
CA GLU A 59 3.90 12.51 -7.79
C GLU A 59 3.05 13.77 -8.00
N GLU A 60 1.79 13.77 -7.55
CA GLU A 60 0.85 14.89 -7.73
C GLU A 60 1.06 16.00 -6.70
N GLU A 61 1.31 15.64 -5.45
CA GLU A 61 1.65 16.56 -4.37
C GLU A 61 3.17 16.62 -4.27
N HIS A 62 3.78 17.71 -4.73
CA HIS A 62 5.13 18.05 -4.32
C HIS A 62 5.13 18.22 -2.80
N PHE A 63 5.44 17.14 -2.07
CA PHE A 63 5.70 17.21 -0.65
C PHE A 63 6.88 18.17 -0.47
N THR A 64 6.58 19.40 -0.08
CA THR A 64 7.59 20.28 0.47
C THR A 64 8.10 19.58 1.71
N GLU A 65 9.41 19.31 1.75
CA GLU A 65 10.05 18.76 2.93
C GLU A 65 9.94 19.84 4.02
N VAL A 66 8.84 19.80 4.80
CA VAL A 66 8.63 20.70 5.92
C VAL A 66 9.53 20.21 7.05
N THR A 67 10.78 20.68 7.01
CA THR A 67 11.72 20.47 8.10
C THR A 67 11.47 21.52 9.18
N LEU A 68 11.61 21.11 10.44
CA LEU A 68 11.67 22.08 11.53
C LEU A 68 12.94 22.91 11.34
N THR A 69 12.82 24.23 11.48
CA THR A 69 13.98 25.08 11.67
C THR A 69 14.74 24.66 12.94
N ASP A 70 16.04 24.95 12.99
CA ASP A 70 16.86 24.63 14.17
C ASP A 70 16.29 25.27 15.45
N GLU A 71 15.72 26.47 15.32
CA GLU A 71 15.06 27.20 16.40
C GLU A 71 13.80 26.49 16.91
N GLU A 72 12.93 26.02 16.00
CA GLU A 72 11.75 25.24 16.36
C GLU A 72 12.12 23.94 17.06
N ARG A 73 13.15 23.27 16.56
CA ARG A 73 13.68 22.03 17.12
C ARG A 73 14.23 22.26 18.53
N GLN A 74 14.96 23.34 18.74
CA GLN A 74 15.50 23.75 20.04
C GLN A 74 14.37 24.03 21.04
N ARG A 75 13.36 24.83 20.65
CA ARG A 75 12.18 25.14 21.51
C ARG A 75 11.44 23.89 21.97
N ILE A 76 11.23 22.94 21.06
CA ILE A 76 10.56 21.66 21.39
C ILE A 76 11.43 20.86 22.37
N ARG A 77 12.74 20.78 22.12
CA ARG A 77 13.68 20.05 22.97
C ARG A 77 13.69 20.59 24.40
N GLU A 78 13.74 21.92 24.55
CA GLU A 78 13.73 22.60 25.85
C GLU A 78 12.45 22.33 26.64
N LYS A 79 11.28 22.37 25.99
CA LYS A 79 9.99 22.04 26.64
C LYS A 79 9.93 20.59 27.13
N ILE A 80 10.47 19.65 26.36
CA ILE A 80 10.51 18.23 26.75
C ILE A 80 11.42 18.03 27.97
N THR A 81 12.57 18.72 28.02
CA THR A 81 13.51 18.63 29.15
C THR A 81 13.07 19.40 30.39
N SER A 82 12.33 20.51 30.23
CA SER A 82 11.86 21.37 31.33
C SER A 82 10.57 20.85 32.00
N SER A 83 9.87 19.92 31.35
CA SER A 83 8.67 19.26 31.91
C SER A 83 8.99 18.03 32.78
N LYS A 84 10.25 17.88 33.20
CA LYS A 84 10.76 16.80 34.06
C LYS A 84 11.14 17.36 35.42
#